data_AF-A0A1V9FXH9-F1
#
_entry.id   AF-A0A1V9FXH9-F1
#
_cell.length_a   1.000
_cell.length_b   1.000
_cell.length_c   1.000
_cell.angle_alpha   90.00
_cell.angle_beta   90.00
_cell.angle_gamma   90.00
#
_symmetry.space_group_name_H-M   'P 1'
#
loop_
_entity.id
_entity.type
_entity.pdbx_description
1 polymer ?
#
loop_
_entity_poly.entity_id
_entity_poly.type
_entity_poly.pdbx_seq_one_letter_code
_entity_poly.pdbx_strand_id
1 'polypeptide(L)'
;MKRGISFALQAAGMGLACLATTLKQPVHASGALTAACDTAYYYNEQGVELYCAPEGSGTFVIRTCKKKEEIYYDWDKVSKAIKKDTFDVIEVKSISFEEAKKVEALICNGYVEDSLVKNNVVRILDRNLIRKIFAKIPDSGTNTDSLNDFREYGGTIFKDKPFSFHVGGIGNPCDSGVAVEFREEGIAYYHSHPSGERKVGDCYYIQGPSLKDQEALMKGKKQNKKKKVDAKGYVFGMNKRSHLIYIFDKDGIKATLPFFWFLCCSVNK
;
A
#
# COMPACT_ATOMS: atom_id res chain seq x y z
N MET A 1 -60.66 5.86 15.17
CA MET A 1 -59.63 6.93 15.34
C MET A 1 -58.47 6.62 14.38
N LYS A 2 -58.38 7.37 13.27
CA LYS A 2 -57.20 8.17 12.81
C LYS A 2 -55.87 7.37 12.80
N ARG A 3 -55.44 6.84 11.65
CA ARG A 3 -54.58 7.43 10.57
C ARG A 3 -53.15 7.78 11.02
N GLY A 4 -52.15 7.32 10.26
CA GLY A 4 -50.77 7.83 10.27
C GLY A 4 -49.74 6.82 9.75
N ILE A 5 -49.69 6.56 8.43
CA ILE A 5 -48.65 6.98 7.47
C ILE A 5 -47.40 6.08 7.46
N SER A 6 -47.25 5.42 6.30
CA SER A 6 -46.12 4.67 5.81
C SER A 6 -44.96 5.60 5.42
N PHE A 7 -43.73 5.23 5.76
CA PHE A 7 -42.54 5.71 5.06
C PHE A 7 -41.78 4.51 4.50
N ALA A 8 -42.01 4.28 3.20
CA ALA A 8 -41.03 3.66 2.34
C ALA A 8 -39.91 4.67 2.10
N LEU A 9 -38.65 4.26 2.26
CA LEU A 9 -37.53 4.93 1.64
C LEU A 9 -36.81 3.92 0.75
N GLN A 10 -36.95 4.14 -0.55
CA GLN A 10 -36.17 3.50 -1.59
C GLN A 10 -34.71 3.93 -1.47
N ALA A 11 -33.80 2.96 -1.50
CA ALA A 11 -32.43 3.18 -1.92
C ALA A 11 -32.19 2.29 -3.14
N ALA A 12 -32.64 2.77 -4.30
CA ALA A 12 -32.13 2.34 -5.58
C ALA A 12 -30.79 3.07 -5.80
N GLY A 13 -29.71 2.31 -5.93
CA GLY A 13 -28.36 2.84 -6.11
C GLY A 13 -27.54 1.90 -7.00
N MET A 14 -27.82 2.00 -8.31
CA MET A 14 -27.01 1.60 -9.47
C MET A 14 -25.78 0.72 -9.20
N GLY A 15 -25.96 -0.60 -9.27
CA GLY A 15 -24.90 -1.51 -9.66
C GLY A 15 -24.71 -1.46 -11.17
N LEU A 16 -23.73 -0.68 -11.63
CA LEU A 16 -23.24 -0.75 -13.02
C LEU A 16 -22.30 -1.95 -13.10
N ALA A 17 -22.89 -3.13 -13.36
CA ALA A 17 -22.15 -4.27 -13.83
C ALA A 17 -21.59 -3.94 -15.22
N CYS A 18 -20.27 -3.94 -15.37
CA CYS A 18 -19.63 -3.98 -16.67
C CYS A 18 -20.00 -5.31 -17.34
N LEU A 19 -21.07 -5.30 -18.14
CA LEU A 19 -21.43 -6.41 -19.01
C LEU A 19 -20.44 -6.44 -20.18
N ALA A 20 -19.54 -7.41 -20.17
CA ALA A 20 -18.66 -7.69 -21.29
C ALA A 20 -19.48 -8.21 -22.48
N THR A 21 -19.66 -7.39 -23.50
CA THR A 21 -20.13 -7.82 -24.82
C THR A 21 -18.97 -8.47 -25.57
N THR A 22 -18.88 -9.80 -25.50
CA THR A 22 -17.96 -10.59 -26.33
C THR A 22 -18.43 -10.61 -27.78
N LEU A 23 -17.78 -9.82 -28.64
CA LEU A 23 -17.85 -9.97 -30.09
C LEU A 23 -16.76 -10.96 -30.56
N LYS A 24 -17.22 -12.00 -31.26
CA LYS A 24 -16.47 -13.13 -31.82
C LYS A 24 -15.43 -12.67 -32.84
N GLN A 25 -14.17 -13.06 -32.68
CA GLN A 25 -13.22 -13.30 -33.77
C GLN A 25 -12.24 -14.44 -33.40
N PRO A 26 -11.68 -15.15 -34.41
CA PRO A 26 -11.36 -16.57 -34.32
C PRO A 26 -10.05 -16.87 -33.60
N VAL A 27 -10.04 -18.02 -32.94
CA VAL A 27 -8.89 -18.63 -32.27
C VAL A 27 -7.90 -19.11 -33.33
N HIS A 28 -6.74 -18.46 -33.42
CA HIS A 28 -5.54 -19.09 -33.94
C HIS A 28 -4.63 -19.45 -32.77
N ALA A 29 -4.63 -20.73 -32.42
CA ALA A 29 -3.66 -21.33 -31.52
C ALA A 29 -2.36 -21.57 -32.31
N SER A 30 -1.27 -20.96 -31.87
CA SER A 30 0.09 -21.34 -32.27
C SER A 30 1.11 -20.69 -31.33
N GLY A 31 1.88 -21.52 -30.62
CA GLY A 31 3.23 -21.17 -30.14
C GLY A 31 3.36 -20.89 -28.65
N ALA A 32 3.66 -21.94 -27.88
CA ALA A 32 4.23 -21.81 -26.55
C ALA A 32 5.69 -21.34 -26.65
N LEU A 33 6.01 -20.18 -26.05
CA LEU A 33 7.33 -19.78 -25.54
C LEU A 33 7.23 -18.41 -24.84
N THR A 34 7.27 -18.41 -23.50
CA THR A 34 7.79 -17.32 -22.64
C THR A 34 7.57 -15.86 -23.09
N ALA A 35 6.33 -15.42 -23.24
CA ALA A 35 6.00 -14.00 -23.14
C ALA A 35 5.52 -13.76 -21.71
N ALA A 36 6.32 -13.11 -20.87
CA ALA A 36 5.75 -12.37 -19.76
C ALA A 36 4.78 -11.39 -20.41
N CYS A 37 3.47 -11.67 -20.36
CA CYS A 37 2.48 -10.81 -20.99
C CYS A 37 2.71 -9.40 -20.47
N ASP A 38 3.03 -8.47 -21.37
CA ASP A 38 3.09 -7.04 -21.11
C ASP A 38 1.66 -6.60 -20.78
N THR A 39 1.23 -6.88 -19.55
CA THR A 39 -0.07 -6.48 -19.05
C THR A 39 0.07 -5.49 -17.90
N ALA A 40 -0.63 -4.37 -18.01
CA ALA A 40 -0.67 -3.33 -17.01
C ALA A 40 -2.01 -3.39 -16.27
N TYR A 41 -1.94 -3.46 -14.96
CA TYR A 41 -3.11 -3.54 -14.09
C TYR A 41 -3.29 -2.24 -13.33
N TYR A 42 -4.50 -1.70 -13.36
CA TYR A 42 -4.85 -0.45 -12.69
C TYR A 42 -5.87 -0.71 -11.59
N TYR A 43 -5.58 -0.23 -10.38
CA TYR A 43 -6.44 -0.36 -9.22
C TYR A 43 -6.78 1.02 -8.63
N ASN A 44 -7.93 1.13 -7.98
CA ASN A 44 -8.17 2.25 -7.07
C ASN A 44 -7.54 2.02 -5.69
N GLU A 45 -7.64 3.01 -4.80
CA GLU A 45 -7.11 2.95 -3.44
C GLU A 45 -7.74 1.81 -2.61
N GLN A 46 -8.97 1.40 -2.93
CA GLN A 46 -9.64 0.27 -2.30
C GLN A 46 -9.14 -1.08 -2.84
N GLY A 47 -8.19 -1.11 -3.78
CA GLY A 47 -7.69 -2.34 -4.37
C GLY A 47 -8.67 -3.03 -5.33
N VAL A 48 -9.67 -2.31 -5.84
CA VAL A 48 -10.55 -2.80 -6.91
C VAL A 48 -9.83 -2.61 -8.23
N GLU A 49 -9.76 -3.68 -9.05
CA GLU A 49 -9.23 -3.59 -10.41
C GLU A 49 -10.20 -2.80 -11.28
N LEU A 50 -9.68 -1.76 -11.93
CA LEU A 50 -10.44 -0.86 -12.80
C LEU A 50 -10.25 -1.20 -14.27
N TYR A 51 -9.03 -1.58 -14.65
CA TYR A 51 -8.65 -1.82 -16.03
C TYR A 51 -7.40 -2.69 -16.13
N CYS A 52 -7.36 -3.48 -17.21
CA CYS A 52 -6.27 -4.35 -17.58
C CYS A 52 -5.87 -4.00 -19.03
N ALA A 53 -4.70 -3.41 -19.21
CA ALA A 53 -4.19 -2.99 -20.51
C ALA A 53 -3.26 -4.08 -21.08
N PRO A 54 -3.62 -4.74 -22.20
CA PRO A 54 -2.84 -5.87 -22.75
C PRO A 54 -1.52 -5.48 -23.42
N GLU A 55 -1.25 -4.18 -23.60
CA GLU A 55 -0.10 -3.65 -24.35
C GLU A 55 0.86 -2.81 -23.47
N GLY A 56 0.77 -2.93 -22.14
CA GLY A 56 1.60 -2.15 -21.21
C GLY A 56 2.08 -3.01 -20.05
N SER A 57 3.10 -2.61 -19.28
CA SER A 57 3.59 -3.45 -18.18
C SER A 57 3.57 -2.77 -16.82
N GLY A 58 3.08 -3.49 -15.81
CA GLY A 58 3.22 -3.14 -14.40
C GLY A 58 1.91 -3.05 -13.63
N THR A 59 2.01 -2.64 -12.38
CA THR A 59 0.87 -2.49 -11.48
C THR A 59 0.78 -1.02 -11.08
N PHE A 60 -0.40 -0.43 -11.23
CA PHE A 60 -0.64 0.99 -10.99
C PHE A 60 -1.80 1.15 -10.03
N VAL A 61 -1.69 2.09 -9.10
CA VAL A 61 -2.73 2.40 -8.12
C VAL A 61 -2.98 3.90 -8.10
N ILE A 62 -4.24 4.30 -8.08
CA ILE A 62 -4.61 5.71 -7.91
C ILE A 62 -4.05 6.23 -6.57
N ARG A 63 -3.52 7.46 -6.57
CA ARG A 63 -3.00 8.11 -5.36
C ARG A 63 -4.03 8.13 -4.23
N THR A 64 -3.53 8.10 -3.01
CA THR A 64 -4.34 8.08 -1.78
C THR A 64 -5.28 9.28 -1.70
N CYS A 65 -6.54 9.07 -1.31
CA CYS A 65 -7.45 10.14 -0.90
C CYS A 65 -7.34 10.43 0.61
N LYS A 66 -6.74 9.51 1.38
CA LYS A 66 -6.59 9.65 2.83
C LYS A 66 -5.79 10.90 3.18
N LYS A 67 -6.28 11.62 4.18
CA LYS A 67 -5.59 12.74 4.81
C LYS A 67 -4.58 12.27 5.85
N LYS A 68 -3.74 13.20 6.29
CA LYS A 68 -2.75 12.97 7.34
C LYS A 68 -3.40 12.42 8.61
N GLU A 69 -4.54 12.96 9.00
CA GLU A 69 -5.26 12.59 10.23
C GLU A 69 -5.83 11.17 10.14
N GLU A 70 -6.15 10.69 8.93
CA GLU A 70 -6.64 9.32 8.72
C GLU A 70 -5.49 8.29 8.72
N ILE A 71 -4.31 8.68 8.24
CA ILE A 71 -3.11 7.83 8.25
C ILE A 71 -2.50 7.76 9.65
N TYR A 72 -2.50 8.88 10.38
CA TYR A 72 -1.87 9.03 11.68
C TYR A 72 -2.92 9.32 12.79
N TYR A 73 -3.98 8.50 12.83
CA TYR A 73 -5.18 8.70 13.66
C TYR A 73 -4.98 8.85 15.17
N ASP A 74 -3.85 8.38 15.73
CA ASP A 74 -3.52 8.53 17.16
C ASP A 74 -2.34 9.50 17.40
N TRP A 75 -1.92 10.26 16.38
CA TRP A 75 -0.78 11.15 16.46
C TRP A 75 -0.86 12.18 17.59
N ASP A 76 -2.04 12.77 17.80
CA ASP A 76 -2.23 13.79 18.85
C ASP A 76 -2.15 13.22 20.27
N LYS A 77 -2.40 11.91 20.44
CA LYS A 77 -2.24 11.21 21.72
C LYS A 77 -0.79 10.80 21.92
N VAL A 78 -0.19 10.22 20.90
CA VAL A 78 1.20 9.76 20.91
C VAL A 78 2.17 10.92 21.08
N SER A 79 1.96 12.06 20.41
CA SER A 79 2.81 13.25 20.53
C SER A 79 2.80 13.91 21.91
N LYS A 80 1.79 13.63 22.74
CA LYS A 80 1.74 14.06 24.15
C LYS A 80 2.41 13.06 25.09
N ALA A 81 2.36 11.77 24.76
CA ALA A 81 2.90 10.69 25.58
C ALA A 81 4.40 10.44 25.34
N ILE A 82 4.86 10.64 24.10
CA ILE A 82 6.25 10.45 23.70
C ILE A 82 6.94 11.82 23.67
N LYS A 83 8.20 11.91 24.11
CA LYS A 83 9.02 13.10 23.88
C LYS A 83 8.99 13.42 22.39
N LYS A 84 8.52 14.62 22.06
CA LYS A 84 8.22 15.13 20.71
C LYS A 84 9.35 14.93 19.68
N ASP A 85 10.57 14.68 20.16
CA ASP A 85 11.80 14.58 19.38
C ASP A 85 12.09 13.17 18.81
N THR A 86 11.20 12.19 18.98
CA THR A 86 11.50 10.77 18.70
C THR A 86 10.82 10.18 17.46
N PHE A 87 9.72 10.78 17.00
CA PHE A 87 8.98 10.38 15.81
C PHE A 87 8.46 11.63 15.11
N ASP A 88 8.77 11.78 13.82
CA ASP A 88 8.16 12.81 12.97
C ASP A 88 7.47 12.09 11.82
N VAL A 89 6.29 12.57 11.44
CA VAL A 89 5.47 11.97 10.36
C VAL A 89 5.86 12.51 8.99
N ILE A 90 5.85 11.66 7.96
CA ILE A 90 6.07 12.13 6.58
C ILE A 90 4.80 12.77 6.01
N GLU A 91 4.97 13.63 5.02
CA GLU A 91 3.87 14.26 4.30
C GLU A 91 3.01 13.21 3.57
N VAL A 92 1.70 13.44 3.54
CA VAL A 92 0.75 12.65 2.75
C VAL A 92 0.42 13.44 1.48
N LYS A 93 0.90 12.97 0.33
CA LYS A 93 0.64 13.58 -0.98
C LYS A 93 -0.68 13.05 -1.53
N SER A 94 -1.78 13.38 -0.87
CA SER A 94 -3.12 12.96 -1.28
C SER A 94 -3.63 13.70 -2.52
N ILE A 95 -4.69 13.15 -3.10
CA ILE A 95 -5.54 13.82 -4.10
C ILE A 95 -6.95 13.97 -3.53
N SER A 96 -7.77 14.84 -4.12
CA SER A 96 -9.17 14.94 -3.71
C SER A 96 -9.97 13.72 -4.16
N PHE A 97 -11.06 13.41 -3.44
CA PHE A 97 -11.96 12.32 -3.79
C PHE A 97 -12.57 12.50 -5.19
N GLU A 98 -12.88 13.73 -5.56
CA GLU A 98 -13.45 14.13 -6.84
C GLU A 98 -12.44 13.96 -7.97
N GLU A 99 -11.15 14.24 -7.71
CA GLU A 99 -10.08 13.97 -8.65
C GLU A 99 -9.87 12.46 -8.83
N ALA A 100 -9.84 11.69 -7.74
CA ALA A 100 -9.76 10.23 -7.80
C ALA A 100 -10.90 9.63 -8.62
N LYS A 101 -12.15 10.08 -8.43
CA LYS A 101 -13.30 9.63 -9.22
C LYS A 101 -13.17 9.93 -10.71
N LYS A 102 -12.61 11.09 -11.09
CA LYS A 102 -12.34 11.42 -12.49
C LYS A 102 -11.28 10.49 -13.08
N VAL A 103 -10.21 10.22 -12.33
CA VAL A 103 -9.15 9.29 -12.72
C VAL A 103 -9.71 7.87 -12.87
N GLU A 104 -10.52 7.39 -11.93
CA GLU A 104 -11.19 6.10 -12.01
C GLU A 104 -12.03 5.98 -13.29
N ALA A 105 -12.87 6.99 -13.58
CA ALA A 105 -13.69 6.99 -14.77
C ALA A 105 -12.85 6.94 -16.06
N LEU A 106 -11.75 7.70 -16.14
CA LEU A 106 -10.85 7.66 -17.30
C LEU A 106 -10.22 6.27 -17.49
N ILE A 107 -9.72 5.67 -16.40
CA ILE A 107 -9.11 4.34 -16.42
C ILE A 107 -10.14 3.28 -16.85
N CYS A 108 -11.35 3.27 -16.29
CA CYS A 108 -12.41 2.32 -16.65
C CYS A 108 -12.80 2.39 -18.12
N ASN A 109 -12.65 3.56 -18.77
CA ASN A 109 -12.90 3.74 -20.19
C ASN A 109 -11.65 3.50 -21.06
N GLY A 110 -10.54 3.01 -20.50
CA GLY A 110 -9.30 2.72 -21.21
C GLY A 110 -8.43 3.94 -21.53
N TYR A 111 -8.77 5.13 -21.05
CA TYR A 111 -7.99 6.37 -21.27
C TYR A 111 -6.78 6.47 -20.34
N VAL A 112 -5.97 5.41 -20.27
CA VAL A 112 -4.81 5.33 -19.35
C VAL A 112 -3.67 6.28 -19.71
N GLU A 113 -3.64 6.75 -20.96
CA GLU A 113 -2.65 7.71 -21.44
C GLU A 113 -2.99 9.18 -21.12
N ASP A 114 -4.19 9.44 -20.59
CA ASP A 114 -4.66 10.77 -20.21
C ASP A 114 -3.73 11.40 -19.17
N SER A 115 -3.47 12.71 -19.31
CA SER A 115 -2.55 13.42 -18.42
C SER A 115 -3.00 13.43 -16.96
N LEU A 116 -4.32 13.47 -16.70
CA LEU A 116 -4.87 13.39 -15.36
C LEU A 116 -4.58 12.02 -14.74
N VAL A 117 -4.68 10.94 -15.53
CA VAL A 117 -4.34 9.58 -15.09
C VAL A 117 -2.85 9.48 -14.78
N LYS A 118 -1.98 9.85 -15.73
CA LYS A 118 -0.52 9.77 -15.56
C LYS A 118 -0.01 10.51 -14.33
N ASN A 119 -0.61 11.65 -14.01
CA ASN A 119 -0.22 12.47 -12.85
C ASN A 119 -0.74 11.92 -11.51
N ASN A 120 -1.73 11.02 -11.54
CA ASN A 120 -2.44 10.56 -10.33
C ASN A 120 -2.45 9.06 -10.11
N VAL A 121 -1.66 8.31 -10.87
CA VAL A 121 -1.36 6.90 -10.58
C VAL A 121 0.07 6.71 -10.11
N VAL A 122 0.27 5.74 -9.23
CA VAL A 122 1.56 5.33 -8.69
C VAL A 122 1.86 3.94 -9.22
N ARG A 123 2.98 3.78 -9.93
CA ARG A 123 3.48 2.45 -10.29
C ARG A 123 4.02 1.75 -9.03
N ILE A 124 3.53 0.56 -8.74
CA ILE A 124 3.91 -0.23 -7.56
C ILE A 124 4.54 -1.57 -7.97
N LEU A 125 5.03 -2.30 -6.98
CA LEU A 125 5.49 -3.67 -7.17
C LEU A 125 4.33 -4.58 -7.57
N ASP A 126 4.69 -5.66 -8.26
CA ASP A 126 3.75 -6.71 -8.61
C ASP A 126 3.04 -7.28 -7.37
N ARG A 127 1.75 -7.56 -7.53
CA ARG A 127 0.86 -8.07 -6.48
C ARG A 127 1.35 -9.38 -5.87
N ASN A 128 1.88 -10.31 -6.68
CA ASN A 128 2.42 -11.57 -6.17
C ASN A 128 3.72 -11.37 -5.40
N LEU A 129 4.56 -10.42 -5.80
CA LEU A 129 5.76 -10.08 -5.04
C LEU A 129 5.39 -9.51 -3.66
N ILE A 130 4.44 -8.58 -3.59
CA ILE A 130 3.94 -8.02 -2.32
C ILE A 130 3.38 -9.14 -1.42
N ARG A 131 2.59 -10.06 -1.98
CA ARG A 131 2.09 -11.23 -1.24
C ARG A 131 3.21 -12.12 -0.71
N LYS A 132 4.27 -12.37 -1.50
CA LYS A 132 5.42 -13.18 -1.07
C LYS A 132 6.21 -12.50 0.05
N ILE A 133 6.36 -11.17 -0.01
CA ILE A 133 6.97 -10.38 1.06
C ILE A 133 6.14 -10.49 2.34
N PHE A 134 4.83 -10.25 2.25
CA PHE A 134 3.93 -10.34 3.38
C PHE A 134 3.96 -11.71 4.05
N ALA A 135 3.99 -12.79 3.28
CA ALA A 135 4.05 -14.16 3.80
C ALA A 135 5.34 -14.49 4.59
N LYS A 136 6.36 -13.62 4.55
CA LYS A 136 7.57 -13.74 5.37
C LYS A 136 7.48 -13.00 6.70
N ILE A 137 6.49 -12.12 6.89
CA ILE A 137 6.30 -11.34 8.10
C ILE A 137 5.56 -12.23 9.13
N PRO A 138 6.22 -12.64 10.24
CA PRO A 138 5.61 -13.49 11.27
C PRO A 138 4.58 -12.78 12.16
N ASP A 139 4.53 -11.45 12.16
CA ASP A 139 3.54 -10.69 12.92
C ASP A 139 2.12 -11.09 12.48
N SER A 140 1.34 -11.56 13.44
CA SER A 140 0.00 -12.12 13.22
C SER A 140 -1.10 -11.06 13.11
N GLY A 141 -0.79 -9.81 13.46
CA GLY A 141 -1.77 -8.74 13.62
C GLY A 141 -2.57 -8.84 14.93
N THR A 142 -2.34 -9.85 15.78
CA THR A 142 -3.24 -10.16 16.91
C THR A 142 -2.80 -9.62 18.26
N ASN A 143 -1.55 -9.16 18.40
CA ASN A 143 -0.97 -8.75 19.67
C ASN A 143 -1.03 -9.87 20.74
N THR A 144 -0.82 -11.12 20.32
CA THR A 144 -0.82 -12.29 21.22
C THR A 144 0.55 -12.93 21.34
N ASP A 145 1.46 -12.67 20.41
CA ASP A 145 2.82 -13.19 20.42
C ASP A 145 3.83 -12.08 20.72
N SER A 146 4.30 -12.01 21.97
CA SER A 146 5.27 -10.99 22.40
C SER A 146 6.62 -11.05 21.67
N LEU A 147 6.97 -12.20 21.07
CA LEU A 147 8.20 -12.38 20.32
C LEU A 147 8.04 -11.93 18.87
N ASN A 148 6.84 -12.06 18.30
CA ASN A 148 6.62 -11.82 16.87
C ASN A 148 5.83 -10.54 16.56
N ASP A 149 4.82 -10.20 17.35
CA ASP A 149 3.91 -9.08 17.10
C ASP A 149 4.50 -7.72 17.54
N PHE A 150 5.63 -7.70 18.25
CA PHE A 150 6.25 -6.50 18.82
C PHE A 150 7.55 -6.09 18.13
N ARG A 151 7.82 -6.58 16.93
CA ARG A 151 9.04 -6.27 16.20
C ARG A 151 8.76 -5.96 14.75
N GLU A 152 9.68 -5.21 14.15
CA GLU A 152 9.63 -4.94 12.72
C GLU A 152 10.34 -6.04 11.94
N TYR A 153 9.84 -6.29 10.74
CA TYR A 153 10.44 -7.16 9.75
C TYR A 153 10.59 -6.38 8.47
N GLY A 154 11.71 -6.50 7.78
CA GLY A 154 11.90 -5.73 6.56
C GLY A 154 12.98 -6.29 5.66
N GLY A 155 13.35 -5.53 4.65
CA GLY A 155 14.32 -5.97 3.69
C GLY A 155 14.41 -5.09 2.45
N THR A 156 15.24 -5.54 1.53
CA THR A 156 15.54 -4.85 0.28
C THR A 156 15.04 -5.68 -0.89
N ILE A 157 14.47 -5.01 -1.89
CA ILE A 157 13.95 -5.63 -3.11
C ILE A 157 14.93 -5.31 -4.23
N PHE A 158 15.45 -6.34 -4.87
CA PHE A 158 16.47 -6.23 -5.92
C PHE A 158 15.84 -6.35 -7.31
N LYS A 159 16.56 -5.86 -8.31
CA LYS A 159 16.13 -5.96 -9.72
C LYS A 159 16.18 -7.41 -10.23
N ASP A 160 17.28 -8.11 -9.93
CA ASP A 160 17.62 -9.40 -10.56
C ASP A 160 17.69 -10.56 -9.54
N LYS A 161 17.24 -10.33 -8.30
CA LYS A 161 17.25 -11.33 -7.22
C LYS A 161 15.94 -11.27 -6.43
N PRO A 162 15.56 -12.35 -5.72
CA PRO A 162 14.53 -12.29 -4.69
C PRO A 162 14.85 -11.19 -3.67
N PHE A 163 13.84 -10.76 -2.90
CA PHE A 163 14.03 -9.79 -1.83
C PHE A 163 14.83 -10.37 -0.65
N SER A 164 15.62 -9.53 0.04
CA SER A 164 16.24 -9.89 1.32
C SER A 164 15.24 -9.77 2.47
N PHE A 165 15.48 -10.49 3.56
CA PHE A 165 14.63 -10.48 4.75
C PHE A 165 15.49 -10.32 6.00
N HIS A 166 15.10 -9.37 6.84
CA HIS A 166 15.76 -9.01 8.08
C HIS A 166 14.74 -8.91 9.19
N VAL A 167 15.20 -9.26 10.38
CA VAL A 167 14.39 -9.26 11.58
C VAL A 167 14.90 -8.15 12.50
N GLY A 168 14.06 -7.16 12.77
CA GLY A 168 14.37 -6.04 13.68
C GLY A 168 14.32 -6.46 15.15
N GLY A 169 14.72 -5.55 16.04
CA GLY A 169 14.58 -5.76 17.48
C GLY A 169 13.12 -5.76 17.94
N ILE A 170 12.86 -6.36 19.09
CA ILE A 170 11.57 -6.18 19.78
C ILE A 170 11.53 -4.72 20.26
N GLY A 171 10.51 -3.99 19.82
CA GLY A 171 10.28 -2.62 20.19
C GLY A 171 9.36 -2.48 21.40
N ASN A 172 9.45 -1.31 22.04
CA ASN A 172 8.42 -0.81 22.94
C ASN A 172 7.87 0.49 22.35
N PRO A 173 6.55 0.61 22.12
CA PRO A 173 5.97 1.84 21.57
C PRO A 173 6.22 3.07 22.44
N CYS A 174 6.56 2.91 23.72
CA CYS A 174 6.92 4.02 24.62
C CYS A 174 8.40 4.45 24.57
N ASP A 175 9.31 3.58 24.14
CA ASP A 175 10.76 3.81 24.32
C ASP A 175 11.43 4.37 23.06
N SER A 176 10.92 4.03 21.87
CA SER A 176 11.13 4.63 20.54
C SER A 176 10.83 3.59 19.44
N GLY A 177 10.57 4.06 18.22
CA GLY A 177 10.35 3.19 17.06
C GLY A 177 11.53 2.26 16.80
N VAL A 178 11.23 1.02 16.38
CA VAL A 178 12.23 0.10 15.84
C VAL A 178 12.65 0.65 14.48
N ALA A 179 13.90 0.45 14.08
CA ALA A 179 14.37 0.85 12.77
C ALA A 179 14.93 -0.39 12.06
N VAL A 180 14.39 -0.72 10.88
CA VAL A 180 15.05 -1.64 9.95
C VAL A 180 16.10 -0.86 9.18
N GLU A 181 17.37 -1.21 9.37
CA GLU A 181 18.45 -0.66 8.55
C GLU A 181 18.38 -1.25 7.13
N PHE A 182 18.28 -0.40 6.13
CA PHE A 182 18.42 -0.78 4.73
C PHE A 182 19.90 -0.88 4.36
N ARG A 183 20.43 -2.11 4.38
CA ARG A 183 21.87 -2.40 4.28
C ARG A 183 22.36 -2.61 2.85
N GLU A 184 21.45 -2.81 1.90
CA GLU A 184 21.76 -3.26 0.54
C GLU A 184 21.07 -2.35 -0.49
N GLU A 185 21.65 -2.20 -1.68
CA GLU A 185 21.08 -1.36 -2.73
C GLU A 185 19.97 -2.11 -3.49
N GLY A 186 18.74 -1.56 -3.46
CA GLY A 186 17.57 -2.15 -4.11
C GLY A 186 16.76 -1.18 -4.97
N ILE A 187 15.82 -1.74 -5.73
CA ILE A 187 14.80 -0.98 -6.48
C ILE A 187 13.67 -0.47 -5.56
N ALA A 188 13.50 -1.10 -4.40
CA ALA A 188 12.53 -0.73 -3.38
C ALA A 188 12.94 -1.32 -2.02
N TYR A 189 12.37 -0.77 -0.96
CA TYR A 189 12.56 -1.23 0.41
C TYR A 189 11.22 -1.49 1.07
N TYR A 190 11.20 -2.38 2.04
CA TYR A 190 9.98 -2.66 2.78
C TYR A 190 10.27 -2.93 4.25
N HIS A 191 9.28 -2.65 5.10
CA HIS A 191 9.23 -3.15 6.45
C HIS A 191 7.79 -3.19 6.99
N SER A 192 7.56 -3.91 8.08
CA SER A 192 6.31 -3.90 8.83
C SER A 192 6.43 -2.99 10.04
N HIS A 193 5.36 -2.28 10.38
CA HIS A 193 5.19 -1.72 11.71
C HIS A 193 4.48 -2.73 12.60
N PRO A 194 4.89 -2.91 13.87
CA PRO A 194 4.37 -3.98 14.70
C PRO A 194 2.88 -3.81 15.00
N SER A 195 2.14 -4.91 15.10
CA SER A 195 0.74 -4.92 15.54
C SER A 195 0.59 -4.85 17.05
N GLY A 196 1.60 -5.32 17.77
CA GLY A 196 1.61 -5.49 19.21
C GLY A 196 1.64 -4.17 19.95
N GLU A 197 0.69 -3.95 20.85
CA GLU A 197 0.61 -2.76 21.68
C GLU A 197 0.92 -3.16 23.12
N ARG A 198 2.02 -2.65 23.69
CA ARG A 198 2.26 -2.82 25.13
C ARG A 198 1.36 -1.83 25.82
N LYS A 199 0.37 -2.30 26.58
CA LYS A 199 -0.50 -1.46 27.38
C LYS A 199 0.28 -0.87 28.56
N VAL A 200 1.07 0.15 28.28
CA VAL A 200 1.75 1.00 29.25
C VAL A 200 1.24 2.42 28.98
N GLY A 201 0.14 2.79 29.63
CA GLY A 201 -0.55 4.06 29.37
C GLY A 201 -1.15 4.14 27.96
N ASP A 202 -0.96 5.29 27.29
CA ASP A 202 -1.52 5.62 25.96
C ASP A 202 -0.48 5.50 24.82
N CYS A 203 0.55 4.65 24.95
CA CYS A 203 1.52 4.41 23.88
C CYS A 203 0.98 3.39 22.86
N TYR A 204 0.99 3.77 21.57
CA TYR A 204 0.59 2.89 20.46
C TYR A 204 1.58 3.03 19.31
N TYR A 205 1.81 1.97 18.54
CA TYR A 205 2.61 2.07 17.32
C TYR A 205 1.83 2.82 16.24
N ILE A 206 2.39 3.94 15.79
CA ILE A 206 1.94 4.61 14.58
C ILE A 206 2.25 3.71 13.38
N GLN A 207 1.23 3.40 12.59
CA GLN A 207 1.34 2.44 11.49
C GLN A 207 1.85 3.05 10.18
N GLY A 208 1.62 4.36 9.98
CA GLY A 208 2.17 5.08 8.85
C GLY A 208 3.68 5.31 8.99
N PRO A 209 4.42 5.42 7.86
CA PRO A 209 5.85 5.72 7.86
C PRO A 209 6.19 7.06 8.53
N SER A 210 7.40 7.13 9.06
CA SER A 210 8.02 8.29 9.71
C SER A 210 9.06 8.98 8.81
N LEU A 211 9.52 10.16 9.21
CA LEU A 211 10.64 10.85 8.55
C LEU A 211 11.90 9.98 8.58
N LYS A 212 12.10 9.15 9.61
CA LYS A 212 13.23 8.21 9.67
C LYS A 212 13.15 7.17 8.56
N ASP A 213 11.96 6.68 8.23
CA ASP A 213 11.75 5.74 7.13
C ASP A 213 12.06 6.40 5.78
N GLN A 214 11.61 7.64 5.60
CA GLN A 214 11.91 8.43 4.40
C GLN A 214 13.41 8.76 4.30
N GLU A 215 14.07 9.09 5.40
CA GLU A 215 15.51 9.31 5.45
C GLU A 215 16.29 8.02 5.16
N ALA A 216 15.87 6.88 5.69
CA ALA A 216 16.51 5.59 5.47
C ALA A 216 16.42 5.21 3.98
N LEU A 217 15.25 5.40 3.36
CA LEU A 217 15.04 5.26 1.91
C LEU A 217 16.01 6.16 1.11
N MET A 218 16.29 7.36 1.61
CA MET A 218 17.18 8.34 0.96
C MET A 218 18.67 8.12 1.25
N LYS A 219 19.04 7.56 2.41
CA LYS A 219 20.42 7.22 2.78
C LYS A 219 20.95 6.06 1.95
N GLY A 220 20.11 5.08 1.60
CA GLY A 220 20.45 4.05 0.61
C GLY A 220 20.92 4.65 -0.74
N LYS A 221 20.51 5.89 -1.08
CA LYS A 221 20.95 6.60 -2.30
C LYS A 221 22.35 7.22 -2.18
N LYS A 222 22.82 7.57 -0.97
CA LYS A 222 24.11 8.26 -0.78
C LYS A 222 25.32 7.35 -1.00
N GLN A 223 25.14 6.03 -1.01
CA GLN A 223 26.22 5.09 -1.33
C GLN A 223 26.55 5.03 -2.83
N ASN A 224 25.76 5.66 -3.72
CA ASN A 224 26.02 5.64 -5.15
C ASN A 224 25.91 7.04 -5.81
N LYS A 225 27.07 7.64 -6.13
CA LYS A 225 27.19 8.94 -6.84
C LYS A 225 26.65 8.94 -8.28
N LYS A 226 26.01 7.87 -8.80
CA LYS A 226 25.79 7.69 -10.25
C LYS A 226 24.39 7.31 -10.74
N LYS A 227 23.36 7.12 -9.91
CA LYS A 227 21.98 6.99 -10.42
C LYS A 227 20.96 7.37 -9.34
N LYS A 228 20.20 8.45 -9.59
CA LYS A 228 18.98 8.75 -8.83
C LYS A 228 17.92 7.72 -9.22
N VAL A 229 17.92 6.56 -8.57
CA VAL A 229 16.76 5.65 -8.65
C VAL A 229 15.71 6.21 -7.70
N ASP A 230 14.51 6.48 -8.21
CA ASP A 230 13.33 6.81 -7.39
C ASP A 230 12.84 5.55 -6.67
N ALA A 231 13.63 5.12 -5.68
CA ALA A 231 13.30 4.00 -4.81
C ALA A 231 11.99 4.30 -4.07
N LYS A 232 11.14 3.28 -3.95
CA LYS A 232 9.90 3.32 -3.18
C LYS A 232 10.07 2.56 -1.87
N GLY A 233 9.42 3.04 -0.83
CA GLY A 233 9.27 2.34 0.43
C GLY A 233 7.86 1.75 0.56
N TYR A 234 7.78 0.57 1.18
CA TYR A 234 6.53 -0.14 1.47
C TYR A 234 6.46 -0.43 2.98
N VAL A 235 5.54 0.22 3.69
CA VAL A 235 5.29 -0.08 5.10
C VAL A 235 4.04 -0.94 5.24
N PHE A 236 4.15 -2.10 5.85
CA PHE A 236 3.03 -2.96 6.22
C PHE A 236 2.54 -2.58 7.61
N GLY A 237 1.39 -1.89 7.69
CA GLY A 237 0.74 -1.59 8.97
C GLY A 237 0.01 -2.82 9.51
N MET A 238 0.69 -3.60 10.36
CA MET A 238 0.19 -4.89 10.84
C MET A 238 -0.94 -4.75 11.86
N ASN A 239 -1.13 -3.58 12.45
CA ASN A 239 -2.22 -3.37 13.39
C ASN A 239 -3.59 -3.47 12.70
N LYS A 240 -4.52 -4.18 13.35
CA LYS A 240 -5.90 -4.40 12.86
C LYS A 240 -6.66 -3.14 12.49
N ARG A 241 -6.32 -1.99 13.09
CA ARG A 241 -6.96 -0.69 12.78
C ARG A 241 -6.55 -0.14 11.42
N SER A 242 -5.35 -0.49 10.96
CA SER A 242 -4.85 -0.07 9.64
C SER A 242 -5.05 -1.19 8.62
N HIS A 243 -4.32 -2.32 8.75
CA HIS A 243 -4.25 -3.36 7.70
C HIS A 243 -4.07 -2.78 6.29
N LEU A 244 -3.21 -1.75 6.20
CA LEU A 244 -2.83 -1.09 4.97
C LEU A 244 -1.35 -1.31 4.67
N ILE A 245 -1.03 -1.34 3.38
CA ILE A 245 0.31 -1.02 2.90
C ILE A 245 0.35 0.47 2.62
N TYR A 246 1.34 1.16 3.17
CA TYR A 246 1.68 2.54 2.84
C TYR A 246 2.82 2.55 1.81
N ILE A 247 2.62 3.26 0.71
CA ILE A 247 3.56 3.32 -0.40
C ILE A 247 4.07 4.76 -0.48
N PHE A 248 5.36 4.94 -0.26
CA PHE A 248 5.97 6.26 -0.13
C PHE A 248 7.27 6.38 -0.92
N ASP A 249 7.68 7.62 -1.14
CA ASP A 249 8.97 7.96 -1.73
C ASP A 249 9.62 9.15 -1.00
N LYS A 250 10.61 9.77 -1.64
CA LYS A 250 11.31 10.95 -1.13
C LYS A 250 10.41 12.17 -0.85
N ASP A 251 9.22 12.22 -1.44
CA ASP A 251 8.28 13.35 -1.34
C ASP A 251 7.11 13.04 -0.40
N GLY A 252 6.95 11.81 0.09
CA GLY A 252 5.94 11.43 1.07
C GLY A 252 5.15 10.18 0.69
N ILE A 253 4.05 9.92 1.42
CA ILE A 253 3.10 8.85 1.09
C ILE A 253 2.34 9.22 -0.19
N LYS A 254 2.35 8.33 -1.17
CA LYS A 254 1.70 8.53 -2.48
C LYS A 254 0.42 7.70 -2.63
N ALA A 255 0.39 6.49 -2.08
CA ALA A 255 -0.74 5.59 -2.19
C ALA A 255 -0.87 4.71 -0.93
N THR A 256 -2.08 4.22 -0.69
CA THR A 256 -2.35 3.16 0.29
C THR A 256 -3.13 2.03 -0.38
N LEU A 257 -2.98 0.81 0.13
CA LEU A 257 -3.75 -0.35 -0.32
C LEU A 257 -4.12 -1.23 0.86
N PRO A 258 -5.34 -1.78 0.90
CA PRO A 258 -5.73 -2.71 1.95
C PRO A 258 -5.10 -4.08 1.74
N PHE A 259 -4.85 -4.82 2.83
CA PHE A 259 -4.24 -6.15 2.74
C PHE A 259 -5.04 -7.15 1.90
N PHE A 260 -6.37 -7.04 1.88
CA PHE A 260 -7.20 -7.89 1.03
C PHE A 260 -6.84 -7.75 -0.45
N TRP A 261 -6.29 -6.62 -0.90
CA TRP A 261 -5.87 -6.46 -2.28
C TRP A 261 -4.87 -7.53 -2.69
N PHE A 262 -3.87 -7.88 -1.89
CA PHE A 262 -2.91 -8.94 -2.25
C PHE A 262 -3.24 -10.31 -1.63
N LEU A 263 -4.19 -10.38 -0.69
CA LEU A 263 -4.62 -11.64 -0.07
C LEU A 263 -5.81 -12.30 -0.81
N CYS A 264 -6.73 -11.52 -1.35
CA CYS A 264 -7.94 -12.02 -2.01
C CYS A 264 -7.69 -12.29 -3.50
N CYS A 265 -7.17 -13.46 -3.82
CA CYS A 265 -7.28 -14.18 -5.11
C CYS A 265 -6.25 -15.31 -5.05
N SER A 266 -6.50 -16.31 -4.20
CA SER A 266 -5.97 -17.64 -4.44
C SER A 266 -6.79 -18.24 -5.58
N VAL A 267 -6.54 -17.81 -6.81
CA VAL A 267 -6.99 -18.59 -7.96
C VAL A 267 -6.07 -19.81 -7.97
N ASN A 268 -6.63 -20.93 -7.50
CA ASN A 268 -6.10 -22.30 -7.50
C ASN A 268 -5.00 -22.62 -6.47
N LYS A 269 -5.42 -23.28 -5.38
CA LYS A 269 -4.80 -24.57 -5.02
C LYS A 269 -5.53 -25.65 -5.77
#